data_AF-A0A1G3UGW2-F1
#
_entry.id   AF-A0A1G3UGW2-F1
#
_cell.length_a   1.000
_cell.length_b   1.000
_cell.length_c   1.000
_cell.angle_alpha   90.00
_cell.angle_beta   90.00
_cell.angle_gamma   90.00
#
_symmetry.space_group_name_H-M   'P 1'
#
loop_
_entity.id
_entity.type
_entity.pdbx_description
1 polymer ?
#
loop_
_entity_poly.entity_id
_entity_poly.type
_entity_poly.pdbx_seq_one_letter_code
_entity_poly.pdbx_strand_id
1 'polypeptide(L)'
;MTCDVINISYGVTIDIIQNAIGFSNEWHNNGLDFYKKVFCDEQENESHFIPNELAPAESYIPYFENSLSWVYLHEQAHLLQCHGAIYSEFSDTKKENNISEWYESQKSSDNNNQQISSHDASIKHACELSADYEATYLIIEFLKKDAIIKCSTLWNLSAGLNYLFFYFHGKQNKYHDGKVSGTHPNPTVRMRFLYFQLIEIFKNPNMKKHFEEGKTFQDYEKAIKYSLLVSLIYYEEKYNDLEGVSVFMNLFFDAESKDSKKYIDIIADVWNKIRPSVVSKYFGKNSDGILPEFQ
;
A
#
# COMPACT_ATOMS: atom_id res chain seq x y z
N MET A 1 8.14 -27.66 -14.32
CA MET A 1 7.73 -26.57 -13.40
C MET A 1 8.96 -26.15 -12.64
N THR A 2 9.49 -24.96 -12.93
CA THR A 2 10.30 -24.25 -11.95
C THR A 2 9.35 -23.83 -10.83
N CYS A 3 9.68 -24.11 -9.57
CA CYS A 3 8.90 -23.58 -8.46
C CYS A 3 9.29 -22.11 -8.33
N ASP A 4 8.37 -21.20 -8.60
CA ASP A 4 8.60 -19.80 -8.30
C ASP A 4 8.63 -19.66 -6.77
N VAL A 5 9.71 -19.09 -6.24
CA VAL A 5 9.95 -18.95 -4.80
C VAL A 5 9.81 -17.48 -4.45
N ILE A 6 8.91 -17.15 -3.52
CA ILE A 6 8.83 -15.83 -2.90
C ILE A 6 10.09 -15.63 -2.07
N ASN A 7 10.91 -14.63 -2.42
CA ASN A 7 12.12 -14.29 -1.69
C ASN A 7 11.97 -12.89 -1.08
N ILE A 8 11.90 -12.83 0.25
CA ILE A 8 11.96 -11.57 0.99
C ILE A 8 13.37 -11.45 1.57
N SER A 9 14.05 -10.32 1.32
CA SER A 9 15.41 -10.13 1.83
C SER A 9 15.42 -9.91 3.35
N TYR A 10 16.45 -10.39 4.03
CA TYR A 10 16.63 -10.11 5.47
C TYR A 10 16.70 -8.61 5.76
N GLY A 11 17.25 -7.82 4.84
CA GLY A 11 17.30 -6.35 4.94
C GLY A 11 15.90 -5.75 5.04
N VAL A 12 14.98 -6.14 4.15
CA VAL A 12 13.58 -5.70 4.18
C VAL A 12 12.94 -6.00 5.54
N THR A 13 13.09 -7.23 6.05
CA THR A 13 12.53 -7.61 7.34
C THR A 13 13.12 -6.80 8.51
N ILE A 14 14.45 -6.58 8.51
CA ILE A 14 15.14 -5.79 9.53
C ILE A 14 14.67 -4.32 9.47
N ASP A 15 14.54 -3.75 8.28
CA ASP A 15 14.14 -2.36 8.10
C ASP A 15 12.69 -2.14 8.57
N ILE A 16 11.77 -3.08 8.29
CA ILE A 16 10.38 -3.02 8.76
C ILE A 16 10.33 -3.06 10.29
N ILE A 17 11.02 -4.00 10.95
CA ILE A 17 10.95 -4.12 12.42
C ILE A 17 11.59 -2.92 13.12
N GLN A 18 12.71 -2.41 12.61
CA GLN A 18 13.35 -1.21 13.16
C GLN A 18 12.44 0.02 13.05
N ASN A 19 11.72 0.15 11.93
CA ASN A 19 10.75 1.24 11.76
C ASN A 19 9.51 1.05 12.62
N ALA A 20 9.01 -0.17 12.77
CA ALA A 20 7.91 -0.48 13.68
C ALA A 20 8.22 -0.02 15.11
N ILE A 21 9.42 -0.34 15.60
CA ILE A 21 9.90 0.06 16.93
C ILE A 21 10.04 1.58 17.01
N GLY A 22 10.73 2.19 16.04
CA GLY A 22 10.98 3.63 16.01
C GLY A 22 9.69 4.45 15.97
N PHE A 23 8.78 4.11 15.06
CA PHE A 23 7.49 4.78 14.93
C PHE A 23 6.63 4.58 16.18
N SER A 24 6.56 3.36 16.71
CA SER A 24 5.79 3.07 17.93
C SER A 24 6.30 3.88 19.12
N ASN A 25 7.61 3.95 19.34
CA ASN A 25 8.17 4.75 20.44
C ASN A 25 7.90 6.24 20.25
N GLU A 26 8.11 6.75 19.05
CA GLU A 26 7.92 8.17 18.74
C GLU A 26 6.44 8.59 18.89
N TRP A 27 5.52 7.75 18.43
CA TRP A 27 4.09 7.93 18.57
C TRP A 27 3.64 8.03 20.03
N HIS A 28 4.13 7.16 20.92
CA HIS A 28 3.72 7.20 22.32
C HIS A 28 4.28 8.41 23.08
N ASN A 29 5.47 8.86 22.69
CA ASN A 29 6.11 9.99 23.35
C ASN A 29 5.57 11.34 22.83
N ASN A 30 5.36 11.44 21.52
CA ASN A 30 5.14 12.71 20.82
C ASN A 30 3.90 12.70 19.91
N GLY A 31 3.09 11.63 19.91
CA GLY A 31 1.93 11.46 19.01
C GLY A 31 0.92 12.60 19.10
N LEU A 32 0.77 13.19 20.28
CA LEU A 32 -0.10 14.34 20.46
C LEU A 32 0.42 15.60 19.76
N ASP A 33 1.74 15.81 19.76
CA ASP A 33 2.35 16.93 19.06
C ASP A 33 2.24 16.75 17.54
N PHE A 34 2.38 15.52 17.05
CA PHE A 34 2.08 15.19 15.65
C PHE A 34 0.61 15.47 15.31
N TYR A 35 -0.32 15.05 16.16
CA TYR A 35 -1.74 15.32 15.96
C TYR A 35 -2.02 16.83 15.87
N LYS A 36 -1.49 17.62 16.80
CA LYS A 36 -1.67 19.08 16.83
C LYS A 36 -1.06 19.77 15.62
N LYS A 37 0.07 19.28 15.09
CA LYS A 37 0.67 19.80 13.85
C LYS A 37 -0.24 19.61 12.63
N VAL A 38 -1.09 18.58 12.62
CA VAL A 38 -1.94 18.24 11.46
C VAL A 38 -3.34 18.83 11.57
N PHE A 39 -3.93 18.77 12.75
CA PHE A 39 -5.35 19.06 12.95
C PHE A 39 -5.56 20.32 13.80
N CYS A 40 -4.69 21.33 13.62
CA CYS A 40 -4.48 22.58 14.39
C CYS A 40 -5.66 23.24 15.15
N ASP A 41 -6.93 22.86 14.92
CA ASP A 41 -8.13 23.42 15.56
C ASP A 41 -9.29 22.41 15.78
N GLU A 42 -9.13 21.10 15.57
CA GLU A 42 -10.22 20.14 15.84
C GLU A 42 -10.38 19.91 17.35
N GLN A 43 -11.47 20.47 17.94
CA GLN A 43 -11.91 20.22 19.33
C GLN A 43 -12.37 18.76 19.57
N GLU A 44 -12.06 17.82 18.69
CA GLU A 44 -12.38 16.43 18.94
C GLU A 44 -11.44 15.87 20.02
N ASN A 45 -12.00 15.14 20.98
CA ASN A 45 -11.29 14.59 22.14
C ASN A 45 -10.13 13.68 21.68
N GLU A 46 -8.88 14.09 21.94
CA GLU A 46 -7.62 13.40 21.62
C GLU A 46 -7.66 11.88 21.96
N SER A 47 -8.47 11.51 22.97
CA SER A 47 -8.68 10.15 23.46
C SER A 47 -9.42 9.20 22.50
N HIS A 48 -10.03 9.70 21.42
CA HIS A 48 -10.82 8.89 20.50
C HIS A 48 -10.09 8.47 19.21
N PHE A 49 -8.93 9.07 18.91
CA PHE A 49 -8.30 8.99 17.58
C PHE A 49 -6.93 8.33 17.60
N ILE A 50 -6.24 8.42 18.72
CA ILE A 50 -5.03 7.67 19.02
C ILE A 50 -5.48 6.33 19.63
N PRO A 51 -5.06 5.16 19.12
CA PRO A 51 -5.35 3.91 19.80
C PRO A 51 -4.64 3.87 21.16
N ASN A 52 -5.30 4.41 22.19
CA ASN A 52 -4.79 4.53 23.57
C ASN A 52 -4.66 3.18 24.27
N GLU A 53 -5.14 2.11 23.64
CA GLU A 53 -5.10 0.74 24.14
C GLU A 53 -3.74 0.05 23.95
N LEU A 54 -2.84 0.62 23.14
CA LEU A 54 -1.55 0.01 22.90
C LEU A 54 -0.51 0.68 23.78
N ALA A 55 0.25 -0.11 24.54
CA ALA A 55 1.58 0.33 24.98
C ALA A 55 2.57 0.31 23.79
N PRO A 56 3.72 1.01 23.83
CA PRO A 56 4.72 0.96 22.76
C PRO A 56 5.14 -0.48 22.41
N ALA A 57 5.29 -1.32 23.44
CA ALA A 57 5.66 -2.72 23.28
C ALA A 57 4.57 -3.59 22.62
N GLU A 58 3.32 -3.12 22.64
CA GLU A 58 2.14 -3.81 22.11
C GLU A 58 1.76 -3.31 20.71
N SER A 59 2.30 -2.17 20.25
CA SER A 59 2.02 -1.62 18.92
C SER A 59 3.01 -2.05 17.83
N TYR A 60 4.30 -2.22 18.16
CA TYR A 60 5.30 -2.50 17.11
C TYR A 60 5.18 -3.90 16.53
N ILE A 61 4.74 -4.91 17.31
CA ILE A 61 4.57 -6.27 16.81
C ILE A 61 3.44 -6.33 15.77
N PRO A 62 2.21 -5.86 16.04
CA PRO A 62 1.15 -5.83 15.01
C PRO A 62 1.52 -5.00 13.78
N TYR A 63 2.21 -3.87 13.97
CA TYR A 63 2.73 -3.09 12.84
C TYR A 63 3.65 -3.94 11.97
N PHE A 64 4.64 -4.61 12.57
CA PHE A 64 5.62 -5.42 11.86
C PHE A 64 4.96 -6.61 11.17
N GLU A 65 4.12 -7.35 11.88
CA GLU A 65 3.43 -8.54 11.37
C GLU A 65 2.49 -8.18 10.21
N ASN A 66 1.70 -7.10 10.34
CA ASN A 66 0.82 -6.65 9.28
C ASN A 66 1.59 -6.21 8.04
N SER A 67 2.67 -5.43 8.22
CA SER A 67 3.51 -4.96 7.11
C SER A 67 4.17 -6.12 6.37
N LEU A 68 4.80 -7.04 7.11
CA LEU A 68 5.48 -8.20 6.52
C LEU A 68 4.49 -9.16 5.86
N SER A 69 3.32 -9.36 6.47
CA SER A 69 2.26 -10.20 5.90
C SER A 69 1.76 -9.60 4.59
N TRP A 70 1.56 -8.28 4.53
CA TRP A 70 1.14 -7.63 3.29
C TRP A 70 2.20 -7.76 2.19
N VAL A 71 3.49 -7.56 2.49
CA VAL A 71 4.59 -7.78 1.52
C VAL A 71 4.55 -9.21 0.98
N TYR A 72 4.41 -10.19 1.86
CA TYR A 72 4.31 -11.59 1.45
C TYR A 72 3.08 -11.85 0.57
N LEU A 73 1.92 -11.31 0.93
CA LEU A 73 0.67 -11.47 0.18
C LEU A 73 0.72 -10.75 -1.18
N HIS A 74 1.41 -9.62 -1.27
CA HIS A 74 1.64 -8.89 -2.52
C HIS A 74 2.47 -9.74 -3.50
N GLU A 75 3.61 -10.29 -3.05
CA GLU A 75 4.42 -11.20 -3.86
C GLU A 75 3.66 -12.49 -4.22
N GLN A 76 2.84 -13.00 -3.30
CA GLN A 76 1.95 -14.12 -3.58
C GLN A 76 0.91 -13.76 -4.66
N ALA A 77 0.35 -12.56 -4.64
CA ALA A 77 -0.62 -12.11 -5.63
C ALA A 77 0.00 -12.07 -7.04
N HIS A 78 1.27 -11.65 -7.18
CA HIS A 78 1.96 -11.75 -8.47
C HIS A 78 1.98 -13.18 -9.03
N LEU A 79 2.20 -14.17 -8.16
CA LEU A 79 2.17 -15.58 -8.54
C LEU A 79 0.76 -16.04 -8.87
N LEU A 80 -0.22 -15.79 -7.99
CA LEU A 80 -1.62 -16.19 -8.17
C LEU A 80 -2.22 -15.62 -9.45
N GLN A 81 -1.89 -14.38 -9.78
CA GLN A 81 -2.34 -13.67 -10.99
C GLN A 81 -1.46 -13.96 -12.23
N CYS A 82 -0.42 -14.78 -12.09
CA CYS A 82 0.50 -15.16 -13.16
C CYS A 82 1.15 -13.94 -13.86
N HIS A 83 1.49 -12.88 -13.13
CA HIS A 83 1.95 -11.61 -13.71
C HIS A 83 3.18 -11.76 -14.62
N GLY A 84 4.11 -12.68 -14.33
CA GLY A 84 5.24 -12.96 -15.23
C GLY A 84 4.81 -13.49 -16.61
N ALA A 85 3.79 -14.34 -16.66
CA ALA A 85 3.24 -14.85 -17.91
C ALA A 85 2.43 -13.77 -18.65
N ILE A 86 1.67 -12.96 -17.91
CA ILE A 86 0.92 -11.81 -18.46
C ILE A 86 1.87 -10.80 -19.08
N TYR A 87 2.93 -10.43 -18.37
CA TYR A 87 3.95 -9.54 -18.91
C TYR A 87 4.57 -10.12 -20.18
N SER A 88 4.96 -11.41 -20.18
CA SER A 88 5.52 -12.07 -21.36
C SER A 88 4.58 -12.12 -22.58
N GLU A 89 3.26 -12.14 -22.34
CA GLU A 89 2.22 -12.22 -23.38
C GLU A 89 1.91 -10.84 -24.01
N PHE A 90 1.90 -9.78 -23.20
CA PHE A 90 1.44 -8.45 -23.61
C PHE A 90 2.56 -7.41 -23.78
N SER A 91 3.75 -7.69 -23.25
CA SER A 91 4.92 -6.81 -23.38
C SER A 91 5.56 -6.90 -24.77
N ASP A 92 6.06 -5.77 -25.24
CA ASP A 92 6.89 -5.71 -26.45
C ASP A 92 8.30 -6.29 -26.19
N THR A 93 8.74 -6.29 -24.94
CA THR A 93 10.02 -6.83 -24.49
C THR A 93 9.87 -8.24 -23.91
N LYS A 94 10.12 -9.25 -24.75
CA LYS A 94 9.93 -10.70 -24.46
C LYS A 94 10.85 -11.33 -23.39
N LYS A 95 11.50 -10.55 -22.52
CA LYS A 95 12.47 -11.08 -21.54
C LYS A 95 12.48 -10.28 -20.26
N GLU A 96 11.66 -10.68 -19.29
CA GLU A 96 11.95 -10.48 -17.88
C GLU A 96 11.18 -11.55 -17.07
N ASN A 97 11.91 -12.44 -16.40
CA ASN A 97 11.38 -13.54 -15.59
C ASN A 97 11.50 -13.25 -14.07
N ASN A 98 11.97 -12.07 -13.67
CA ASN A 98 12.10 -11.73 -12.26
C ASN A 98 10.88 -10.92 -11.82
N ILE A 99 10.20 -11.44 -10.80
CA ILE A 99 8.91 -10.96 -10.29
C ILE A 99 9.09 -10.26 -8.92
N SER A 100 10.30 -10.24 -8.34
CA SER A 100 10.49 -9.78 -6.96
C SER A 100 10.81 -8.28 -6.88
N GLU A 101 9.81 -7.47 -6.53
CA GLU A 101 9.89 -6.02 -6.33
C GLU A 101 10.92 -5.65 -5.24
N TRP A 102 10.92 -6.39 -4.12
CA TRP A 102 11.72 -6.05 -2.92
C TRP A 102 13.20 -6.46 -3.01
N TYR A 103 13.58 -7.27 -4.00
CA TYR A 103 14.97 -7.55 -4.32
C TYR A 103 15.55 -6.49 -5.27
N GLU A 104 14.71 -5.88 -6.10
CA GLU A 104 15.12 -4.84 -7.06
C GLU A 104 15.21 -3.46 -6.43
N SER A 105 14.37 -3.13 -5.44
CA SER A 105 14.39 -1.82 -4.75
C SER A 105 15.70 -1.55 -3.97
N GLN A 106 16.37 -2.57 -3.44
CA GLN A 106 17.69 -2.41 -2.82
C GLN A 106 18.84 -2.30 -3.84
N LYS A 107 18.61 -2.63 -5.12
CA LYS A 107 19.58 -2.47 -6.20
C LYS A 107 19.29 -1.24 -7.08
N SER A 108 18.15 -0.57 -6.89
CA SER A 108 17.63 0.45 -7.80
C SER A 108 18.13 1.87 -7.56
N SER A 109 18.98 2.11 -6.55
CA SER A 109 19.72 3.39 -6.51
C SER A 109 20.63 3.57 -7.74
N ASP A 110 20.97 2.47 -8.45
CA ASP A 110 21.81 2.49 -9.67
C ASP A 110 21.05 2.10 -10.96
N ASN A 111 19.79 1.64 -10.90
CA ASN A 111 19.03 1.14 -12.08
C ASN A 111 18.03 2.13 -12.68
N ASN A 112 18.22 3.45 -12.49
CA ASN A 112 17.47 4.48 -13.23
C ASN A 112 17.72 4.51 -14.76
N ASN A 113 18.37 3.49 -15.32
CA ASN A 113 18.79 3.44 -16.72
C ASN A 113 18.19 2.29 -17.55
N GLN A 114 17.30 1.44 -17.01
CA GLN A 114 16.51 0.56 -17.88
C GLN A 114 15.38 1.40 -18.51
N GLN A 115 15.62 1.89 -19.73
CA GLN A 115 14.58 2.49 -20.56
C GLN A 115 13.53 1.43 -20.92
N ILE A 116 12.51 1.30 -20.09
CA ILE A 116 11.29 0.56 -20.40
C ILE A 116 10.37 1.42 -21.28
N SER A 117 9.68 0.80 -22.23
CA SER A 117 8.69 1.52 -23.05
C SER A 117 7.49 1.94 -22.19
N SER A 118 6.78 3.01 -22.59
CA SER A 118 5.57 3.44 -21.85
C SER A 118 4.45 2.37 -21.86
N HIS A 119 4.43 1.50 -22.87
CA HIS A 119 3.49 0.37 -22.96
C HIS A 119 3.86 -0.75 -21.98
N ASP A 120 5.14 -1.11 -21.93
CA ASP A 120 5.61 -2.13 -20.98
C ASP A 120 5.46 -1.63 -19.53
N ALA A 121 5.75 -0.34 -19.28
CA ALA A 121 5.57 0.28 -17.98
C ALA A 121 4.08 0.25 -17.54
N SER A 122 3.14 0.50 -18.45
CA SER A 122 1.71 0.47 -18.09
C SER A 122 1.19 -0.92 -17.79
N ILE A 123 1.73 -1.96 -18.45
CA ILE A 123 1.43 -3.35 -18.07
C ILE A 123 1.95 -3.65 -16.67
N LYS A 124 3.22 -3.30 -16.38
CA LYS A 124 3.79 -3.51 -15.04
C LYS A 124 2.96 -2.79 -13.98
N HIS A 125 2.67 -1.51 -14.19
CA HIS A 125 1.89 -0.71 -13.24
C HIS A 125 0.49 -1.26 -13.00
N ALA A 126 -0.19 -1.76 -14.03
CA ALA A 126 -1.49 -2.41 -13.88
C ALA A 126 -1.40 -3.71 -13.07
N CYS A 127 -0.35 -4.51 -13.28
CA CYS A 127 -0.07 -5.72 -12.51
C CYS A 127 0.22 -5.38 -11.03
N GLU A 128 1.08 -4.39 -10.75
CA GLU A 128 1.38 -3.93 -9.39
C GLU A 128 0.12 -3.50 -8.63
N LEU A 129 -0.72 -2.67 -9.24
CA LEU A 129 -1.96 -2.21 -8.60
C LEU A 129 -2.97 -3.34 -8.39
N SER A 130 -2.96 -4.36 -9.25
CA SER A 130 -3.79 -5.56 -9.06
C SER A 130 -3.25 -6.48 -7.96
N ALA A 131 -1.92 -6.59 -7.81
CA ALA A 131 -1.30 -7.31 -6.71
C ALA A 131 -1.54 -6.60 -5.36
N ASP A 132 -1.43 -5.26 -5.33
CA ASP A 132 -1.80 -4.44 -4.17
C ASP A 132 -3.25 -4.69 -3.74
N TYR A 133 -4.15 -4.74 -4.71
CA TYR A 133 -5.56 -4.95 -4.46
C TYR A 133 -5.80 -6.33 -3.82
N GLU A 134 -5.27 -7.40 -4.41
CA GLU A 134 -5.43 -8.75 -3.85
C GLU A 134 -4.77 -8.88 -2.48
N ALA A 135 -3.56 -8.36 -2.28
CA ALA A 135 -2.87 -8.42 -0.99
C ALA A 135 -3.65 -7.72 0.12
N THR A 136 -4.22 -6.54 -0.20
CA THR A 136 -5.04 -5.76 0.73
C THR A 136 -6.34 -6.48 1.06
N TYR A 137 -6.98 -7.12 0.07
CA TYR A 137 -8.16 -7.93 0.33
C TYR A 137 -7.83 -9.13 1.24
N LEU A 138 -6.77 -9.87 0.92
CA LEU A 138 -6.36 -11.07 1.66
C LEU A 138 -5.95 -10.78 3.10
N ILE A 139 -5.23 -9.67 3.35
CA ILE A 139 -4.87 -9.31 4.73
C ILE A 139 -6.11 -8.98 5.56
N ILE A 140 -7.13 -8.32 4.99
CA ILE A 140 -8.39 -8.09 5.70
C ILE A 140 -9.13 -9.41 5.95
N GLU A 141 -9.18 -10.33 4.98
CA GLU A 141 -9.75 -11.67 5.21
C GLU A 141 -9.02 -12.45 6.31
N PHE A 142 -7.69 -12.31 6.39
CA PHE A 142 -6.90 -12.89 7.48
C PHE A 142 -7.28 -12.26 8.84
N LEU A 143 -7.35 -10.93 8.92
CA LEU A 143 -7.73 -10.22 10.15
C LEU A 143 -9.16 -10.57 10.63
N LYS A 144 -10.09 -10.82 9.70
CA LYS A 144 -11.48 -11.22 10.01
C LYS A 144 -11.59 -12.63 10.59
N LYS A 145 -10.65 -13.51 10.27
CA LYS A 145 -10.76 -14.95 10.54
C LYS A 145 -10.64 -15.27 12.03
N ASP A 146 -9.77 -14.55 12.71
CA ASP A 146 -9.33 -14.93 14.07
C ASP A 146 -9.72 -13.89 15.14
N ALA A 147 -10.30 -12.74 14.77
CA ALA A 147 -10.64 -11.70 15.74
C ALA A 147 -11.72 -10.70 15.27
N ILE A 148 -12.22 -9.95 16.25
CA ILE A 148 -12.82 -8.63 16.03
C ILE A 148 -11.71 -7.68 15.57
N ILE A 149 -11.93 -6.98 14.46
CA ILE A 149 -11.00 -5.99 13.93
C ILE A 149 -11.08 -4.75 14.81
N LYS A 150 -9.97 -4.39 15.44
CA LYS A 150 -9.88 -3.16 16.21
C LYS A 150 -9.50 -1.95 15.36
N CYS A 151 -9.88 -0.75 15.80
CA CYS A 151 -9.35 0.48 15.20
C CYS A 151 -7.81 0.52 15.26
N SER A 152 -7.24 0.00 16.34
CA SER A 152 -5.79 -0.13 16.54
C SER A 152 -5.12 -1.08 15.55
N THR A 153 -5.83 -2.12 15.10
CA THR A 153 -5.34 -3.05 14.07
C THR A 153 -5.18 -2.32 12.74
N LEU A 154 -6.19 -1.54 12.33
CA LEU A 154 -6.13 -0.78 11.07
C LEU A 154 -5.15 0.37 11.15
N TRP A 155 -5.00 1.00 12.30
CA TRP A 155 -3.94 1.97 12.55
C TRP A 155 -2.56 1.38 12.22
N ASN A 156 -2.20 0.27 12.85
CA ASN A 156 -0.90 -0.37 12.65
C ASN A 156 -0.71 -0.84 11.20
N LEU A 157 -1.75 -1.40 10.57
CA LEU A 157 -1.71 -1.77 9.17
C LEU A 157 -1.44 -0.55 8.28
N SER A 158 -2.23 0.52 8.41
CA SER A 158 -2.10 1.71 7.56
C SER A 158 -0.76 2.43 7.75
N ALA A 159 -0.25 2.55 8.98
CA ALA A 159 1.08 3.11 9.22
C ALA A 159 2.18 2.24 8.62
N GLY A 160 2.02 0.91 8.70
CA GLY A 160 2.90 -0.09 8.10
C GLY A 160 2.98 0.03 6.59
N LEU A 161 1.83 0.04 5.93
CA LEU A 161 1.73 0.19 4.48
C LEU A 161 2.32 1.53 4.02
N ASN A 162 2.02 2.62 4.74
CA ASN A 162 2.57 3.92 4.40
C ASN A 162 4.10 3.93 4.45
N TYR A 163 4.71 3.27 5.44
CA TYR A 163 6.16 3.06 5.46
C TYR A 163 6.65 2.26 4.26
N LEU A 164 5.97 1.17 3.89
CA LEU A 164 6.39 0.34 2.76
C LEU A 164 6.46 1.17 1.47
N PHE A 165 5.41 1.95 1.18
CA PHE A 165 5.39 2.81 -0.01
C PHE A 165 6.36 3.98 0.10
N PHE A 166 6.55 4.56 1.28
CA PHE A 166 7.44 5.70 1.47
C PHE A 166 8.93 5.32 1.41
N TYR A 167 9.32 4.23 2.06
CA TYR A 167 10.71 3.86 2.25
C TYR A 167 11.29 3.11 1.06
N PHE A 168 10.56 2.13 0.51
CA PHE A 168 11.13 1.24 -0.52
C PHE A 168 11.16 1.84 -1.92
N HIS A 169 10.44 2.93 -2.16
CA HIS A 169 10.40 3.58 -3.47
C HIS A 169 11.27 4.82 -3.58
N GLY A 170 12.16 5.01 -2.60
CA GLY A 170 13.19 6.04 -2.61
C GLY A 170 12.65 7.41 -2.19
N LYS A 171 13.55 8.19 -1.57
CA LYS A 171 13.34 9.54 -1.03
C LYS A 171 12.92 10.62 -2.04
N GLN A 172 12.37 10.24 -3.19
CA GLN A 172 12.03 11.13 -4.29
C GLN A 172 10.58 10.88 -4.70
N ASN A 173 9.64 11.36 -3.88
CA ASN A 173 8.30 11.65 -4.37
C ASN A 173 8.42 12.79 -5.39
N LYS A 174 8.67 12.44 -6.65
CA LYS A 174 8.60 13.40 -7.75
C LYS A 174 7.13 13.61 -8.12
N TYR A 175 6.79 14.86 -8.41
CA TYR A 175 5.52 15.25 -8.97
C TYR A 175 5.18 14.36 -10.19
N HIS A 176 3.97 13.80 -10.25
CA HIS A 176 3.57 13.02 -11.41
C HIS A 176 3.21 13.98 -12.56
N ASP A 177 3.64 13.71 -13.78
CA ASP A 177 3.24 14.46 -14.98
C ASP A 177 2.22 13.68 -15.83
N GLY A 178 1.54 12.72 -15.21
CA GLY A 178 0.56 11.84 -15.85
C GLY A 178 1.18 10.86 -16.86
N LYS A 179 2.51 10.71 -16.88
CA LYS A 179 3.18 9.68 -17.69
C LYS A 179 3.33 8.39 -16.90
N VAL A 180 3.21 7.28 -17.61
CA VAL A 180 3.56 5.96 -17.10
C VAL A 180 5.01 5.68 -17.50
N SER A 181 5.87 5.52 -16.50
CA SER A 181 7.32 5.35 -16.67
C SER A 181 7.91 4.65 -15.47
N GLY A 182 9.04 3.97 -15.67
CA GLY A 182 9.66 3.16 -14.64
C GLY A 182 9.03 1.77 -14.58
N THR A 183 9.49 0.98 -13.62
CA THR A 183 9.02 -0.40 -13.43
C THR A 183 7.85 -0.51 -12.45
N HIS A 184 7.63 0.52 -11.62
CA HIS A 184 6.61 0.52 -10.57
C HIS A 184 5.81 1.83 -10.56
N PRO A 185 4.52 1.78 -10.20
CA PRO A 185 3.71 2.98 -9.98
C PRO A 185 4.31 3.91 -8.94
N ASN A 186 3.95 5.19 -9.03
CA ASN A 186 4.27 6.13 -7.96
C ASN A 186 3.69 5.62 -6.62
N PRO A 187 4.46 5.62 -5.52
CA PRO A 187 4.04 4.98 -4.27
C PRO A 187 2.85 5.69 -3.63
N THR A 188 2.77 7.00 -3.81
CA THR A 188 1.63 7.80 -3.34
C THR A 188 0.36 7.41 -4.08
N VAL A 189 0.46 7.10 -5.39
CA VAL A 189 -0.67 6.60 -6.17
C VAL A 189 -1.10 5.23 -5.67
N ARG A 190 -0.17 4.29 -5.42
CA ARG A 190 -0.48 2.96 -4.84
C ARG A 190 -1.20 3.11 -3.49
N MET A 191 -0.66 3.95 -2.61
CA MET A 191 -1.26 4.17 -1.29
C MET A 191 -2.66 4.79 -1.38
N ARG A 192 -2.91 5.68 -2.34
CA ARG A 192 -4.24 6.25 -2.61
C ARG A 192 -5.24 5.17 -3.02
N PHE A 193 -4.87 4.29 -3.96
CA PHE A 193 -5.72 3.17 -4.37
C PHE A 193 -6.01 2.22 -3.20
N LEU A 194 -4.98 1.88 -2.42
CA LEU A 194 -5.14 1.03 -1.25
C LEU A 194 -6.07 1.65 -0.21
N TYR A 195 -5.92 2.95 0.07
CA TYR A 195 -6.82 3.67 0.98
C TYR A 195 -8.28 3.55 0.54
N PHE A 196 -8.59 3.87 -0.72
CA PHE A 196 -9.96 3.76 -1.22
C PHE A 196 -10.49 2.34 -1.18
N GLN A 197 -9.65 1.34 -1.48
CA GLN A 197 -10.03 -0.05 -1.36
C GLN A 197 -10.38 -0.44 0.08
N LEU A 198 -9.56 -0.07 1.07
CA LEU A 198 -9.87 -0.32 2.47
C LEU A 198 -11.23 0.30 2.84
N ILE A 199 -11.44 1.56 2.46
CA ILE A 199 -12.70 2.26 2.70
C ILE A 199 -13.89 1.50 2.10
N GLU A 200 -13.81 1.03 0.85
CA GLU A 200 -14.89 0.26 0.22
C GLU A 200 -15.12 -1.11 0.88
N ILE A 201 -14.05 -1.80 1.27
CA ILE A 201 -14.16 -3.04 2.06
C ILE A 201 -14.92 -2.77 3.36
N PHE A 202 -14.55 -1.73 4.11
CA PHE A 202 -15.14 -1.42 5.41
C PHE A 202 -16.57 -0.85 5.31
N LYS A 203 -16.94 -0.22 4.20
CA LYS A 203 -18.33 0.20 3.93
C LYS A 203 -19.27 -0.99 3.68
N ASN A 204 -18.74 -2.15 3.29
CA ASN A 204 -19.56 -3.33 3.02
C ASN A 204 -20.36 -3.72 4.29
N PRO A 205 -21.70 -3.82 4.23
CA PRO A 205 -22.51 -4.16 5.40
C PRO A 205 -22.13 -5.48 6.08
N ASN A 206 -21.55 -6.43 5.34
CA ASN A 206 -21.07 -7.70 5.88
C ASN A 206 -19.87 -7.56 6.82
N MET A 207 -19.16 -6.42 6.78
CA MET A 207 -18.03 -6.14 7.67
C MET A 207 -18.46 -5.74 9.07
N LYS A 208 -19.69 -5.22 9.24
CA LYS A 208 -20.17 -4.73 10.54
C LYS A 208 -20.06 -5.74 11.68
N LYS A 209 -20.25 -7.04 11.38
CA LYS A 209 -20.14 -8.12 12.38
C LYS A 209 -18.71 -8.38 12.87
N HIS A 210 -17.71 -7.85 12.18
CA HIS A 210 -16.30 -7.96 12.53
C HIS A 210 -15.77 -6.72 13.25
N PHE A 211 -16.60 -5.69 13.45
CA PHE A 211 -16.21 -4.47 14.14
C PHE A 211 -16.40 -4.59 15.65
N GLU A 212 -15.55 -3.90 16.39
CA GLU A 212 -15.71 -3.66 17.83
C GLU A 212 -17.10 -3.12 18.15
N GLU A 213 -17.70 -3.65 19.22
CA GLU A 213 -19.01 -3.20 19.69
C GLU A 213 -18.98 -1.70 20.02
N GLY A 214 -20.00 -0.98 19.56
CA GLY A 214 -20.09 0.47 19.74
C GLY A 214 -19.27 1.31 18.76
N LYS A 215 -18.44 0.69 17.89
CA LYS A 215 -17.74 1.40 16.81
C LYS A 215 -18.56 1.45 15.53
N THR A 216 -18.44 2.58 14.84
CA THR A 216 -19.04 2.86 13.54
C THR A 216 -17.98 2.77 12.44
N PHE A 217 -18.40 2.67 11.17
CA PHE A 217 -17.48 2.74 10.03
C PHE A 217 -16.61 4.01 10.08
N GLN A 218 -17.20 5.14 10.49
CA GLN A 218 -16.52 6.42 10.60
C GLN A 218 -15.34 6.37 11.59
N ASP A 219 -15.41 5.55 12.64
CA ASP A 219 -14.30 5.38 13.58
C ASP A 219 -13.10 4.69 12.90
N TYR A 220 -13.35 3.68 12.06
CA TYR A 220 -12.30 2.98 11.32
C TYR A 220 -11.71 3.83 10.19
N GLU A 221 -12.56 4.55 9.45
CA GLU A 221 -12.12 5.50 8.42
C GLU A 221 -11.21 6.57 9.03
N LYS A 222 -11.62 7.13 10.18
CA LYS A 222 -10.80 8.06 10.95
C LYS A 222 -9.47 7.42 11.34
N ALA A 223 -9.47 6.22 11.93
CA ALA A 223 -8.23 5.53 12.29
C ALA A 223 -7.28 5.37 11.09
N ILE A 224 -7.76 4.87 9.94
CA ILE A 224 -6.93 4.75 8.73
C ILE A 224 -6.38 6.12 8.32
N LYS A 225 -7.24 7.13 8.16
CA LYS A 225 -6.85 8.46 7.68
C LYS A 225 -5.82 9.11 8.58
N TYR A 226 -6.07 9.13 9.89
CA TYR A 226 -5.14 9.69 10.86
C TYR A 226 -3.78 8.94 10.80
N SER A 227 -3.79 7.64 10.53
CA SER A 227 -2.59 6.79 10.53
C SER A 227 -1.66 7.17 9.42
N LEU A 228 -2.24 7.41 8.26
CA LEU A 228 -1.52 7.85 7.07
C LEU A 228 -0.85 9.18 7.32
N LEU A 229 -1.58 10.13 7.90
CA LEU A 229 -1.09 11.49 8.11
C LEU A 229 0.04 11.54 9.14
N VAL A 230 -0.14 10.90 10.29
CA VAL A 230 0.89 10.89 11.34
C VAL A 230 2.13 10.14 10.89
N SER A 231 1.96 8.95 10.30
CA SER A 231 3.10 8.15 9.84
C SER A 231 3.87 8.86 8.72
N LEU A 232 3.18 9.54 7.80
CA LEU A 232 3.81 10.34 6.75
C LEU A 232 4.72 11.41 7.34
N ILE A 233 4.22 12.19 8.30
CA ILE A 233 5.01 13.26 8.93
C ILE A 233 6.21 12.69 9.65
N TYR A 234 6.02 11.60 10.40
CA TYR A 234 7.13 10.92 11.05
C TYR A 234 8.21 10.49 10.04
N TYR A 235 7.84 9.86 8.93
CA TYR A 235 8.82 9.40 7.94
C TYR A 235 9.49 10.58 7.21
N GLU A 236 8.76 11.64 6.93
CA GLU A 236 9.31 12.86 6.33
C GLU A 236 10.29 13.58 7.25
N GLU A 237 9.96 13.74 8.54
CA GLU A 237 10.90 14.28 9.55
C GLU A 237 12.15 13.40 9.68
N LYS A 238 11.97 12.08 9.64
CA LYS A 238 13.07 11.12 9.80
C LYS A 238 13.98 11.03 8.58
N TYR A 239 13.44 11.19 7.37
CA TYR A 239 14.16 10.82 6.15
C TYR A 239 14.40 11.96 5.14
N ASN A 240 13.58 13.03 5.15
CA ASN A 240 13.49 14.01 4.06
C ASN A 240 13.38 15.49 4.51
N ASP A 241 13.66 15.82 5.78
CA ASP A 241 13.61 17.20 6.30
C ASP A 241 12.29 17.95 6.01
N LEU A 242 11.15 17.23 5.95
CA LEU A 242 9.78 17.74 5.76
C LEU A 242 9.40 18.31 4.37
N GLU A 243 10.30 18.40 3.38
CA GLU A 243 9.95 18.96 2.07
C GLU A 243 8.93 18.12 1.28
N GLY A 244 8.87 16.79 1.52
CA GLY A 244 8.05 15.84 0.76
C GLY A 244 6.62 15.64 1.29
N VAL A 245 6.29 16.10 2.51
CA VAL A 245 4.92 15.99 3.07
C VAL A 245 3.91 16.64 2.14
N SER A 246 4.22 17.86 1.67
CA SER A 246 3.33 18.61 0.78
C SER A 246 3.12 17.89 -0.56
N VAL A 247 4.15 17.25 -1.10
CA VAL A 247 4.08 16.55 -2.39
C VAL A 247 3.27 15.26 -2.27
N PHE A 248 3.53 14.45 -1.23
CA PHE A 248 2.74 13.25 -0.98
C PHE A 248 1.27 13.60 -0.75
N MET A 249 1.00 14.58 0.12
CA MET A 249 -0.38 15.01 0.42
C MET A 249 -1.10 15.52 -0.82
N ASN A 250 -0.43 16.37 -1.60
CA ASN A 250 -1.01 16.86 -2.86
C ASN A 250 -1.32 15.70 -3.79
N LEU A 251 -0.38 14.79 -4.06
CA LEU A 251 -0.61 13.65 -4.97
C LEU A 251 -1.67 12.66 -4.42
N PHE A 252 -1.69 12.43 -3.11
CA PHE A 252 -2.65 11.53 -2.47
C PHE A 252 -4.09 12.06 -2.59
N PHE A 253 -4.30 13.36 -2.44
CA PHE A 253 -5.62 13.98 -2.58
C PHE A 253 -5.93 14.48 -4.00
N ASP A 254 -4.95 14.50 -4.90
CA ASP A 254 -5.11 14.96 -6.29
C ASP A 254 -5.69 13.87 -7.21
N ALA A 255 -6.79 13.25 -6.81
CA ALA A 255 -7.49 12.28 -7.66
C ALA A 255 -8.10 12.94 -8.91
N GLU A 256 -8.41 14.22 -8.83
CA GLU A 256 -9.21 14.94 -9.83
C GLU A 256 -8.39 15.72 -10.87
N SER A 257 -7.06 15.86 -10.71
CA SER A 257 -6.26 16.55 -11.71
C SER A 257 -6.30 15.83 -13.05
N LYS A 258 -6.07 16.63 -14.09
CA LYS A 258 -5.91 16.16 -15.47
C LYS A 258 -4.85 15.07 -15.57
N ASP A 259 -3.74 15.23 -14.85
CA ASP A 259 -2.61 14.30 -14.94
C ASP A 259 -2.92 12.98 -14.20
N SER A 260 -3.64 13.03 -13.06
CA SER A 260 -4.06 11.82 -12.34
C SER A 260 -5.09 11.04 -13.13
N LYS A 261 -6.10 11.73 -13.69
CA LYS A 261 -7.09 11.12 -14.58
C LYS A 261 -6.42 10.46 -15.78
N LYS A 262 -5.52 11.18 -16.45
CA LYS A 262 -4.76 10.63 -17.58
C LYS A 262 -3.98 9.37 -17.20
N TYR A 263 -3.31 9.35 -16.05
CA TYR A 263 -2.63 8.15 -15.56
C TYR A 263 -3.60 7.00 -15.35
N ILE A 264 -4.71 7.24 -14.64
CA ILE A 264 -5.73 6.23 -14.34
C ILE A 264 -6.36 5.69 -15.62
N ASP A 265 -6.72 6.54 -16.58
CA ASP A 265 -7.29 6.15 -17.88
C ASP A 265 -6.36 5.18 -18.61
N ILE A 266 -5.05 5.48 -18.65
CA ILE A 266 -4.06 4.60 -19.29
C ILE A 266 -3.99 3.24 -18.59
N ILE A 267 -3.96 3.24 -17.26
CA ILE A 267 -3.90 2.00 -16.48
C ILE A 267 -5.19 1.18 -16.62
N ALA A 268 -6.35 1.81 -16.57
CA ALA A 268 -7.65 1.16 -16.75
C ALA A 268 -7.78 0.55 -18.16
N ASP A 269 -7.36 1.27 -19.20
CA ASP A 269 -7.36 0.77 -20.58
C ASP A 269 -6.47 -0.47 -20.75
N VAL A 270 -5.30 -0.49 -20.10
CA VAL A 270 -4.39 -1.63 -20.13
C VAL A 270 -4.94 -2.79 -19.31
N TRP A 271 -5.43 -2.52 -18.10
CA TRP A 271 -6.02 -3.52 -17.23
C TRP A 271 -7.20 -4.22 -17.90
N ASN A 272 -8.11 -3.47 -18.52
CA ASN A 272 -9.26 -4.04 -19.24
C ASN A 272 -8.84 -4.99 -20.37
N LYS A 273 -7.66 -4.78 -20.98
CA LYS A 273 -7.11 -5.68 -22.00
C LYS A 273 -6.48 -6.93 -21.40
N ILE A 274 -5.72 -6.81 -20.29
CA ILE A 274 -4.97 -7.95 -19.71
C ILE A 274 -5.79 -8.77 -18.71
N ARG A 275 -6.79 -8.17 -18.06
CA ARG A 275 -7.62 -8.79 -17.01
C ARG A 275 -8.27 -10.11 -17.45
N PRO A 276 -8.82 -10.28 -18.66
CA PRO A 276 -9.33 -11.59 -19.09
C PRO A 276 -8.25 -12.69 -19.08
N SER A 277 -7.02 -12.36 -19.49
CA SER A 277 -5.89 -13.28 -19.42
C SER A 277 -5.46 -13.56 -17.98
N VAL A 278 -5.52 -12.57 -17.08
CA VAL A 278 -5.27 -12.76 -15.63
C VAL A 278 -6.32 -13.72 -15.06
N VAL A 279 -7.61 -13.42 -15.23
CA VAL A 279 -8.73 -14.23 -14.71
C VAL A 279 -8.66 -15.68 -15.20
N SER A 280 -8.35 -15.89 -16.49
CA SER A 280 -8.27 -17.25 -17.05
C SER A 280 -7.08 -18.07 -16.55
N LYS A 281 -6.00 -17.41 -16.09
CA LYS A 281 -4.79 -18.05 -15.54
C LYS A 281 -4.77 -18.06 -14.01
N TYR A 282 -5.65 -17.30 -13.36
CA TYR A 282 -5.72 -17.16 -11.92
C TYR A 282 -5.99 -18.52 -11.27
N PHE A 283 -5.15 -18.89 -10.30
CA PHE A 283 -5.29 -20.16 -9.59
C PHE A 283 -5.54 -20.00 -8.08
N GLY A 284 -5.84 -18.79 -7.62
CA GLY A 284 -6.36 -18.56 -6.28
C GLY A 284 -7.82 -18.98 -6.13
N LYS A 285 -8.32 -19.06 -4.89
CA LYS A 285 -9.73 -19.36 -4.62
C LYS A 285 -10.57 -18.09 -4.77
N ASN A 286 -11.66 -18.17 -5.53
CA ASN A 286 -12.65 -17.11 -5.77
C ASN A 286 -12.11 -15.86 -6.45
N SER A 287 -12.04 -15.84 -7.79
CA SER A 287 -11.67 -14.64 -8.56
C SER A 287 -12.67 -13.47 -8.42
N ASP A 288 -13.89 -13.74 -7.95
CA ASP A 288 -14.96 -12.75 -7.85
C ASP A 288 -14.71 -11.80 -6.67
N GLY A 289 -14.32 -10.56 -6.98
CA GLY A 289 -14.10 -9.49 -6.00
C GLY A 289 -12.68 -9.38 -5.43
N ILE A 290 -11.74 -10.22 -5.89
CA ILE A 290 -10.31 -10.17 -5.49
C ILE A 290 -9.46 -9.38 -6.51
N LEU A 291 -10.02 -9.07 -7.67
CA LEU A 291 -9.36 -8.28 -8.71
C LEU A 291 -10.03 -6.91 -8.86
N PRO A 292 -9.25 -5.83 -9.06
CA PRO A 292 -9.82 -4.49 -9.19
C PRO A 292 -10.66 -4.35 -10.47
N GLU A 293 -11.67 -3.50 -10.39
CA GLU A 293 -12.26 -2.83 -11.54
C GLU A 293 -11.76 -1.39 -11.50
N PHE A 294 -10.72 -1.07 -12.28
CA PHE A 294 -10.32 0.32 -12.45
C PHE A 294 -11.38 1.00 -13.32
N GLN A 295 -12.23 1.82 -12.71
CA GLN A 295 -13.26 2.63 -13.35
C GLN A 295 -12.91 4.11 -13.25
#